data_AF-A0A2V5TDF1-F1
#
_entry.id   AF-A0A2V5TDF1-F1
#
_cell.length_a   1.000
_cell.length_b   1.000
_cell.length_c   1.000
_cell.angle_alpha   90.00
_cell.angle_beta   90.00
_cell.angle_gamma   90.00
#
_symmetry.space_group_name_H-M   'P 1'
#
loop_
_entity.id
_entity.type
_entity.pdbx_description
1 polymer ?
#
loop_
_entity_poly.entity_id
_entity_poly.type
_entity_poly.pdbx_seq_one_letter_code
_entity_poly.pdbx_strand_id
1 'polypeptide(L)'
;MISHKHKCIFVEIPKTGSTSVRAILGKAWKPHLNLWQVKNQMETYWTRYGGRKNRILASLYMVLSEERRREIGRKQFETYFKFGFVRNPWDR
;
A
#
# COMPACT_ATOMS: atom_id res chain seq x y z
N MET A 1 -1.38 4.45 0.92
CA MET A 1 -0.14 4.46 0.11
C MET A 1 0.79 3.36 0.61
N ILE A 2 1.46 2.65 -0.29
CA ILE A 2 2.33 1.51 0.05
C ILE A 2 3.74 1.81 -0.45
N SER A 3 4.75 1.69 0.41
CA SER A 3 6.16 1.84 0.05
C SER A 3 6.93 0.55 0.32
N HIS A 4 7.39 -0.11 -0.75
CA HIS A 4 8.21 -1.32 -0.65
C HIS A 4 9.63 -1.03 -0.18
N LYS A 5 10.16 0.14 -0.53
CA LYS A 5 11.52 0.57 -0.14
C LYS A 5 11.64 0.62 1.38
N HIS A 6 10.63 1.16 2.05
CA HIS A 6 10.59 1.32 3.51
C HIS A 6 9.72 0.26 4.22
N LYS A 7 9.16 -0.71 3.47
CA LYS A 7 8.23 -1.74 3.96
C LYS A 7 7.12 -1.17 4.86
N CYS A 8 6.49 -0.09 4.41
CA CYS A 8 5.48 0.61 5.20
C CYS A 8 4.21 0.91 4.40
N ILE A 9 3.10 0.98 5.11
CA ILE A 9 1.78 1.34 4.62
C ILE A 9 1.36 2.63 5.34
N PHE A 10 1.22 3.70 4.57
CA PHE A 10 0.68 4.96 5.06
C PHE A 10 -0.82 5.02 4.75
N VAL A 11 -1.65 5.01 5.78
CA VAL A 11 -3.09 5.22 5.66
C VAL A 11 -3.36 6.71 5.59
N GLU A 12 -3.89 7.15 4.45
CA GLU A 12 -3.97 8.56 4.15
C GLU A 12 -5.31 9.16 4.58
N ILE A 13 -5.27 9.97 5.62
CA ILE A 13 -6.43 10.70 6.14
C ILE A 13 -6.45 12.10 5.49
N PRO A 14 -7.61 12.57 5.02
CA PRO A 14 -7.69 13.91 4.42
C PRO A 14 -7.33 14.99 5.43
N LYS A 15 -6.65 16.05 4.96
CA LYS A 15 -6.30 17.25 5.74
C LYS A 15 -5.37 17.01 6.94
N THR A 16 -4.59 15.93 6.96
CA THR A 16 -3.62 15.63 8.04
C THR A 16 -2.15 15.77 7.59
N GLY A 17 -1.86 16.70 6.67
CA GLY A 17 -0.49 16.90 6.17
C GLY A 17 0.02 15.75 5.28
N SER A 18 -0.90 14.98 4.70
CA SER A 18 -0.57 13.81 3.90
C SER A 18 0.24 14.10 2.64
N THR A 19 0.15 15.34 2.11
CA THR A 19 0.95 15.83 0.98
C THR A 19 2.44 15.79 1.28
N SER A 20 2.86 16.17 2.48
CA SER A 20 4.27 16.12 2.91
C SER A 20 4.79 14.67 2.95
N VAL A 21 3.97 13.75 3.44
CA VAL A 21 4.30 12.32 3.48
C VAL A 21 4.41 11.74 2.06
N ARG A 22 3.55 12.15 1.13
CA ARG A 22 3.63 11.76 -0.30
C ARG A 22 4.91 12.27 -0.97
N ALA A 23 5.43 13.44 -0.59
CA ALA A 23 6.68 13.94 -1.17
C ALA A 23 7.88 13.03 -0.85
N ILE A 24 7.88 12.42 0.35
CA ILE A 24 8.96 11.53 0.81
C ILE A 24 8.79 10.11 0.26
N LEU A 25 7.59 9.54 0.37
CA LEU A 25 7.35 8.14 0.04
C LEU A 25 6.91 7.92 -1.43
N GLY A 26 6.53 8.98 -2.13
CA GLY A 26 6.13 8.97 -3.54
C GLY A 26 4.61 9.13 -3.76
N LYS A 27 4.22 9.18 -5.03
CA LYS A 27 2.81 9.34 -5.43
C LYS A 27 2.04 8.01 -5.31
N ALA A 28 0.97 8.01 -4.54
CA ALA A 28 0.02 6.90 -4.52
C ALA A 28 -0.80 6.85 -5.82
N TRP A 29 -1.12 5.63 -6.29
CA TRP A 29 -2.06 5.45 -7.41
C TRP A 29 -3.44 6.01 -7.05
N LYS A 30 -3.98 5.57 -5.90
CA LYS A 30 -5.24 6.03 -5.36
C LYS A 30 -4.99 6.53 -3.93
N PRO A 31 -5.23 7.82 -3.66
CA PRO A 31 -5.12 8.34 -2.31
C PRO A 31 -6.32 7.88 -1.47
N HIS A 32 -6.24 8.07 -0.14
CA HIS A 32 -7.36 7.84 0.80
C HIS A 32 -7.94 6.41 0.76
N LEU A 33 -7.08 5.41 0.61
CA LEU A 33 -7.49 4.02 0.71
C LEU A 33 -7.60 3.59 2.18
N ASN A 34 -8.70 2.91 2.49
CA ASN A 34 -8.88 2.24 3.77
C ASN A 34 -7.96 1.01 3.87
N LEU A 35 -7.69 0.58 5.11
CA LEU A 35 -6.78 -0.53 5.35
C LEU A 35 -7.23 -1.84 4.68
N TRP A 36 -8.53 -2.11 4.64
CA TRP A 36 -9.10 -3.26 3.94
C TRP A 36 -8.90 -3.18 2.43
N GLN A 37 -9.07 -2.00 1.84
CA GLN A 37 -8.83 -1.80 0.41
C GLN A 37 -7.34 -1.99 0.07
N VAL A 38 -6.44 -1.53 0.95
CA VAL A 38 -5.00 -1.77 0.82
C VAL A 38 -4.69 -3.26 0.89
N LYS A 39 -5.27 -3.98 1.85
CA LYS A 39 -5.11 -5.44 2.00
C LYS A 39 -5.53 -6.18 0.73
N ASN A 40 -6.76 -5.94 0.26
CA ASN A 40 -7.25 -6.58 -0.97
C ASN A 40 -6.36 -6.26 -2.16
N GLN A 41 -5.91 -5.01 -2.29
CA GLN A 41 -5.02 -4.62 -3.37
C GLN A 41 -3.67 -5.37 -3.34
N MET A 42 -3.14 -5.65 -2.14
CA MET A 42 -1.93 -6.45 -1.96
C MET A 42 -2.14 -7.93 -2.28
N GLU A 43 -3.31 -8.48 -1.95
CA GLU A 43 -3.64 -9.88 -2.21
C GLU A 43 -3.93 -10.16 -3.69
N THR A 44 -4.55 -9.21 -4.42
CA THR A 44 -4.99 -9.47 -5.80
C THR A 44 -3.93 -9.16 -6.86
N TYR A 45 -3.22 -8.03 -6.74
CA TYR A 45 -2.48 -7.45 -7.88
C TYR A 45 -1.00 -7.20 -7.64
N TRP A 46 -0.43 -7.69 -6.53
CA TRP A 46 0.80 -7.11 -6.02
C TRP A 46 2.00 -8.06 -6.03
N THR A 47 3.00 -7.71 -6.85
CA THR A 47 4.29 -8.39 -6.94
C THR A 47 5.22 -8.03 -5.79
N ARG A 48 6.07 -8.97 -5.36
CA ARG A 48 7.12 -8.76 -4.34
C ARG A 48 8.13 -7.65 -4.71
N TYR A 49 8.31 -7.37 -6.00
CA TYR A 49 9.28 -6.41 -6.52
C TYR A 49 8.59 -5.21 -7.17
N GLY A 50 8.48 -4.11 -6.42
CA GLY A 50 8.08 -2.81 -6.97
C GLY A 50 6.59 -2.65 -7.33
N GLY A 51 5.75 -3.63 -7.00
CA GLY A 51 4.31 -3.60 -7.28
C GLY A 51 4.00 -3.44 -8.76
N ARG A 52 2.97 -2.65 -9.07
CA ARG A 52 2.50 -2.40 -10.45
C ARG A 52 3.45 -1.58 -11.34
N LYS A 53 4.62 -1.14 -10.85
CA LYS A 53 5.54 -0.33 -11.68
C LYS A 53 6.15 -1.14 -12.83
N ASN A 54 6.26 -2.46 -12.70
CA ASN A 54 6.83 -3.32 -13.74
C ASN A 54 5.71 -4.12 -14.43
N ARG A 55 5.33 -3.71 -15.66
CA ARG A 55 4.24 -4.34 -16.42
C ARG A 55 4.51 -5.82 -16.72
N ILE A 56 5.74 -6.17 -17.07
CA ILE A 56 6.12 -7.56 -17.42
C ILE A 56 5.95 -8.46 -16.20
N LEU A 57 6.50 -8.02 -15.05
CA LEU A 57 6.39 -8.77 -13.82
C LEU A 57 4.94 -8.89 -13.36
N ALA A 58 4.13 -7.83 -13.54
CA ALA A 58 2.71 -7.86 -13.21
C ALA A 58 1.93 -8.85 -14.10
N SER A 59 2.24 -8.93 -15.40
CA SER A 59 1.65 -9.91 -16.31
C SER A 59 2.02 -11.35 -15.93
N LEU A 60 3.29 -11.60 -15.62
CA LEU A 60 3.74 -12.93 -15.16
C LEU A 60 3.14 -13.30 -13.80
N TYR A 61 2.91 -12.32 -12.92
CA TYR A 61 2.29 -12.55 -11.62
C TYR A 61 0.86 -13.09 -11.74
N MET A 62 0.13 -12.74 -12.81
CA MET A 62 -1.22 -13.25 -13.06
C MET A 62 -1.26 -14.74 -13.41
N VAL A 63 -0.13 -15.32 -13.85
CA VAL A 63 0.00 -16.76 -14.13
C VAL A 63 0.02 -17.59 -12.84
N LEU A 64 0.44 -16.98 -11.72
CA LEU A 64 0.46 -17.67 -10.43
C LEU A 64 -0.97 -17.98 -9.96
N SER A 65 -1.16 -19.15 -9.32
CA SER A 65 -2.44 -19.51 -8.74
C SER A 65 -2.94 -18.43 -7.77
N GLU A 66 -4.25 -18.24 -7.74
CA GLU A 66 -4.87 -17.20 -6.92
C GLU A 66 -4.55 -17.37 -5.43
N GLU A 67 -4.56 -18.60 -4.93
CA GLU A 67 -4.24 -18.94 -3.54
C GLU A 67 -2.84 -18.46 -3.15
N ARG A 68 -1.84 -18.73 -4.00
CA ARG A 68 -0.44 -18.33 -3.77
C ARG A 68 -0.29 -16.81 -3.77
N ARG A 69 -1.00 -16.11 -4.66
CA ARG A 69 -1.00 -14.63 -4.70
C ARG A 69 -1.59 -14.04 -3.41
N ARG A 70 -2.72 -14.58 -2.96
CA ARG A 70 -3.37 -14.16 -1.71
C ARG A 70 -2.46 -14.40 -0.50
N GLU A 71 -1.84 -15.57 -0.42
CA GLU A 71 -0.91 -15.92 0.66
C GLU A 71 0.30 -14.96 0.71
N ILE A 72 0.93 -14.70 -0.43
CA ILE A 72 2.07 -13.78 -0.53
C ILE A 72 1.65 -12.35 -0.16
N GLY A 73 0.51 -11.88 -0.68
CA GLY A 73 -0.02 -10.55 -0.39
C GLY A 73 -0.35 -10.38 1.08
N ARG A 74 -0.98 -11.38 1.70
CA ARG A 74 -1.28 -11.41 3.14
C ARG A 74 -0.01 -11.34 3.99
N LYS A 75 0.98 -12.19 3.68
CA LYS A 75 2.27 -12.19 4.39
C LYS A 75 2.97 -10.84 4.27
N GLN A 76 2.97 -10.22 3.09
CA GLN A 76 3.52 -8.88 2.93
C GLN A 76 2.75 -7.86 3.76
N PHE A 77 1.42 -7.86 3.68
CA PHE A 77 0.59 -6.94 4.45
C PHE A 77 0.81 -7.05 5.96
N GLU A 78 1.01 -8.27 6.49
CA GLU A 78 1.32 -8.50 7.90
C GLU A 78 2.71 -8.00 8.29
N THR A 79 3.70 -8.15 7.41
CA THR A 79 5.08 -7.68 7.68
C THR A 79 5.28 -6.17 7.57
N TYR A 80 4.37 -5.42 6.93
CA TYR A 80 4.59 -3.99 6.66
C TYR A 80 4.12 -3.14 7.84
N PHE A 81 4.95 -2.16 8.21
CA PHE A 81 4.60 -1.22 9.28
C PHE A 81 3.47 -0.28 8.81
N LYS A 82 2.38 -0.20 9.58
CA LYS A 82 1.17 0.57 9.23
C LYS A 82 1.08 1.79 10.13
N PHE A 83 0.93 2.98 9.53
CA PHE A 83 0.77 4.21 10.28
C PHE A 83 -0.14 5.19 9.53
N GLY A 84 -0.69 6.15 10.28
CA GLY A 84 -1.49 7.24 9.77
C GLY A 84 -1.41 8.41 10.73
N PHE A 85 -1.62 9.61 10.21
CA PHE A 85 -1.66 10.83 11.03
C PHE A 85 -3.11 11.30 11.13
N VAL A 86 -3.54 11.54 12.38
CA VAL A 86 -4.84 12.12 12.71
C VAL A 86 -4.57 13.49 13.32
N ARG A 87 -5.39 14.49 12.98
CA ARG A 87 -5.37 15.76 13.71
C ARG A 87 -6.24 15.66 14.95
N ASN A 88 -5.78 16.24 16.05
CA ASN A 88 -6.62 16.39 17.24
C ASN A 88 -7.74 17.39 16.91
N PRO A 89 -9.03 17.00 16.97
CA PRO A 89 -10.15 17.89 16.65
C PRO A 89 -10.37 18.99 17.70
N TRP A 90 -9.75 18.89 18.88
CA TRP A 90 -9.89 19.84 19.98
C TRP A 90 -8.70 20.79 20.13
N ASP A 91 -7.67 20.60 19.30
CA ASP A 91 -6.50 21.47 19.26
C ASP A 91 -6.94 22.79 18.62
N ARG A 92 -7.16 23.82 19.46
CA ARG A 92 -7.49 25.19 19.05
C ARG A 92 -6.24 26.02 18.86
#